data_AF-A0A3D4HQ90-F1
#
_entry.id   AF-A0A3D4HQ90-F1
#
_cell.length_a   1.000
_cell.length_b   1.000
_cell.length_c   1.000
_cell.angle_alpha   90.00
_cell.angle_beta   90.00
_cell.angle_gamma   90.00
#
_symmetry.space_group_name_H-M   'P 1'
#
loop_
_entity.id
_entity.type
_entity.pdbx_description
1 polymer ?
#
loop_
_entity_poly.entity_id
_entity_poly.type
_entity_poly.pdbx_seq_one_letter_code
_entity_poly.pdbx_strand_id
1 'polypeptide(L)'
;VDIDGKERVKGVTLAKVDEHLKPIPGTEEYIPCDTLLLSVGLIPENELSMKLGVTLSPVTSGPVVDESLETNIPGVFACGNVLHVHDLVDYVSREAMTAGENAAAYMKGELKHDGKQIEIKPDYGVRYTVPSFLDPHRMSEELTVRFRVSESFSQVKLCVYYDDVLIKATKKRIMAPGEMEEIKLKKAELSKYHDLKQIRIAIEREGA
;
A
#
# COMPACT_ATOMS: atom_id res chain seq x y z
N VAL A 1 26.19 -1.82 19.41
CA VAL A 1 25.17 -2.80 18.99
C VAL A 1 25.86 -3.87 18.18
N ASP A 2 25.82 -5.12 18.65
CA ASP A 2 26.59 -6.22 18.05
C ASP A 2 25.94 -7.58 18.32
N ILE A 3 26.29 -8.59 17.53
CA ILE A 3 25.93 -9.99 17.75
C ILE A 3 27.22 -10.75 18.05
N ASP A 4 27.38 -11.22 19.30
CA ASP A 4 28.56 -12.00 19.68
C ASP A 4 28.40 -13.46 19.23
N GLY A 5 29.43 -13.97 18.56
CA GLY A 5 29.50 -15.33 18.05
C GLY A 5 29.77 -15.38 16.55
N LYS A 6 30.67 -16.29 16.14
CA LYS A 6 31.01 -16.51 14.72
C LYS A 6 30.21 -17.67 14.11
N GLU A 7 30.34 -18.85 14.70
CA GLU A 7 29.63 -20.06 14.23
C GLU A 7 28.30 -20.28 14.97
N ARG A 8 28.19 -19.77 16.19
CA ARG A 8 26.99 -19.83 17.02
C ARG A 8 26.91 -18.56 17.86
N VAL A 9 25.71 -18.01 17.97
CA VAL A 9 25.42 -16.85 18.83
C VAL A 9 25.74 -17.20 20.28
N LYS A 10 26.37 -16.27 20.98
CA LYS A 10 26.69 -16.34 22.42
C LYS A 10 26.03 -15.23 23.21
N GLY A 11 25.61 -14.17 22.52
CA GLY A 11 24.81 -13.10 23.07
C GLY A 11 24.66 -11.96 22.09
N VAL A 12 23.95 -10.93 22.54
CA VAL A 12 23.71 -9.71 21.78
C VAL A 12 23.99 -8.50 22.65
N THR A 13 24.58 -7.47 22.05
CA THR A 13 24.72 -6.16 22.68
C THR A 13 23.65 -5.22 22.14
N LEU A 14 22.67 -4.89 22.99
CA LEU A 14 21.64 -3.89 22.71
C LEU A 14 22.11 -2.50 23.13
N ALA A 15 21.50 -1.44 22.61
CA ALA A 15 21.70 -0.07 23.08
C ALA A 15 20.38 0.71 22.96
N LYS A 16 20.18 1.71 23.81
CA LYS A 16 19.06 2.66 23.61
C LYS A 16 19.29 3.45 22.33
N VAL A 17 18.22 3.85 21.65
CA VAL A 17 18.28 4.70 20.47
C VAL A 17 17.67 6.07 20.73
N ASP A 18 18.17 7.08 20.04
CA ASP A 18 17.59 8.43 20.04
C ASP A 18 16.39 8.55 19.09
N GLU A 19 15.86 9.76 18.94
CA GLU A 19 14.74 10.09 18.04
C GLU A 19 15.02 9.85 16.56
N HIS A 20 16.28 9.65 16.18
CA HIS A 20 16.73 9.35 14.83
C HIS A 20 17.15 7.87 14.67
N LEU A 21 16.77 7.01 15.62
CA LEU A 21 17.11 5.58 15.65
C LEU A 21 18.63 5.31 15.69
N LYS A 22 19.44 6.26 16.19
CA LYS A 22 20.88 6.06 16.39
C LYS A 22 21.18 5.53 17.79
N PRO A 23 22.08 4.53 17.94
CA PRO A 23 22.51 4.05 19.25
C PRO A 23 23.11 5.17 20.11
N ILE A 24 22.70 5.25 21.37
CA ILE A 24 23.22 6.19 22.36
C ILE A 24 24.45 5.55 23.04
N PRO A 25 25.67 6.10 22.86
CA PRO A 25 26.88 5.53 23.46
C PRO A 25 26.79 5.46 24.99
N GLY A 26 27.30 4.38 25.57
CA GLY A 26 27.27 4.13 27.01
C GLY A 26 25.96 3.52 27.53
N THR A 27 25.00 3.24 26.65
CA THR A 27 23.74 2.55 27.01
C THR A 27 23.75 1.07 26.61
N GLU A 28 24.92 0.54 26.27
CA GLU A 28 25.07 -0.82 25.82
C GLU A 28 24.81 -1.84 26.94
N GLU A 29 24.00 -2.85 26.64
CA GLU A 29 23.69 -3.96 27.53
C GLU A 29 23.95 -5.27 26.79
N TYR A 30 24.74 -6.16 27.40
CA TYR A 30 25.01 -7.49 26.86
C TYR A 30 24.04 -8.52 27.44
N ILE A 31 23.32 -9.23 26.57
CA ILE A 31 22.40 -10.30 26.93
C ILE A 31 22.97 -11.62 26.40
N PRO A 32 23.39 -12.56 27.28
CA PRO A 32 23.81 -13.88 26.84
C PRO A 32 22.62 -14.66 26.29
N CYS A 33 22.74 -15.16 25.07
CA CYS A 33 21.74 -16.00 24.41
C CYS A 33 22.43 -16.87 23.36
N ASP A 34 21.82 -17.98 22.98
CA ASP A 34 22.37 -18.87 21.95
C ASP A 34 21.64 -18.77 20.60
N THR A 35 20.58 -17.97 20.55
CA THR A 35 19.69 -17.79 19.39
C THR A 35 19.16 -16.35 19.38
N LEU A 36 19.17 -15.71 18.20
CA LEU A 36 18.56 -14.41 17.95
C LEU A 36 17.49 -14.57 16.85
N LEU A 37 16.25 -14.22 17.17
CA LEU A 37 15.14 -14.17 16.21
C LEU A 37 14.84 -12.70 15.88
N LEU A 38 15.05 -12.32 14.63
CA LEU A 38 14.76 -10.97 14.14
C LEU A 38 13.37 -10.93 13.49
N SER A 39 12.48 -10.10 14.03
CA SER A 39 11.17 -9.79 13.47
C SER A 39 11.10 -8.30 13.11
N VAL A 40 11.82 -7.92 12.05
CA VAL A 40 12.08 -6.51 11.67
C VAL A 40 11.22 -6.03 10.49
N GLY A 41 10.08 -6.69 10.26
CA GLY A 41 9.17 -6.39 9.17
C GLY A 41 9.47 -7.16 7.88
N LEU A 42 8.66 -6.90 6.86
CA LEU A 42 8.70 -7.55 5.56
C LEU A 42 8.94 -6.49 4.48
N ILE A 43 9.75 -6.82 3.48
CA ILE A 43 9.95 -6.02 2.28
C ILE A 43 9.45 -6.86 1.10
N PRO A 44 8.70 -6.27 0.15
CA PRO A 44 8.31 -6.98 -1.07
C PRO A 44 9.52 -7.52 -1.84
N GLU A 45 9.47 -8.80 -2.23
CA GLU A 45 10.48 -9.42 -3.11
C GLU A 45 10.05 -9.17 -4.56
N ASN A 46 10.81 -8.36 -5.30
CA ASN A 46 10.43 -7.90 -6.64
C ASN A 46 11.54 -8.07 -7.68
N GLU A 47 12.48 -8.99 -7.47
CA GLU A 47 13.57 -9.24 -8.42
C GLU A 47 13.04 -9.61 -9.83
N LEU A 48 12.00 -10.45 -9.89
CA LEU A 48 11.35 -10.82 -11.15
C LEU A 48 10.61 -9.66 -11.81
N SER A 49 9.86 -8.89 -11.01
CA SER A 49 9.13 -7.70 -11.48
C SER A 49 10.10 -6.69 -12.12
N MET A 50 11.24 -6.43 -11.46
CA MET A 50 12.27 -5.53 -12.00
C MET A 50 12.87 -6.05 -13.31
N LYS A 51 13.16 -7.35 -13.40
CA LYS A 51 13.68 -7.98 -14.63
C LYS A 51 12.70 -7.88 -15.81
N LEU A 52 11.40 -7.89 -15.54
CA LEU A 52 10.34 -7.72 -16.54
C LEU A 52 10.12 -6.24 -16.95
N GLY A 53 10.74 -5.28 -16.27
CA GLY A 53 10.50 -3.85 -16.51
C GLY A 53 9.21 -3.33 -15.87
N VAL A 54 8.70 -4.01 -14.84
CA VAL A 54 7.56 -3.54 -14.06
C VAL A 54 7.96 -2.28 -13.28
N THR A 55 7.12 -1.25 -13.36
CA THR A 55 7.29 -0.01 -12.60
C THR A 55 6.96 -0.28 -11.14
N LEU A 56 7.90 0.03 -10.25
CA LEU A 56 7.72 -0.14 -8.81
C LEU A 56 7.39 1.19 -8.14
N SER A 57 6.50 1.15 -7.16
CA SER A 57 6.22 2.28 -6.28
C SER A 57 7.43 2.55 -5.40
N PRO A 58 7.94 3.79 -5.33
CA PRO A 58 9.04 4.13 -4.43
C PRO A 58 8.65 4.05 -2.94
N VAL A 59 7.35 3.97 -2.64
CA VAL A 59 6.83 3.98 -1.28
C VAL A 59 6.59 2.56 -0.75
N THR A 60 6.00 1.69 -1.56
CA THR A 60 5.75 0.29 -1.18
C THR A 60 6.87 -0.65 -1.60
N SER A 61 7.71 -0.25 -2.56
CA SER A 61 8.66 -1.14 -3.26
C SER A 61 8.01 -2.30 -4.01
N GLY A 62 6.68 -2.26 -4.19
CA GLY A 62 5.91 -3.22 -4.99
C GLY A 62 5.47 -2.64 -6.33
N PRO A 63 4.94 -3.46 -7.25
CA PRO A 63 4.42 -3.02 -8.54
C PRO A 63 3.39 -1.89 -8.42
N VAL A 64 3.45 -0.93 -9.34
CA VAL A 64 2.35 0.00 -9.59
C VAL A 64 1.31 -0.72 -10.43
N VAL A 65 0.06 -0.71 -9.99
CA VAL A 65 -1.04 -1.38 -10.68
C VAL A 65 -2.27 -0.49 -10.86
N ASP A 66 -3.09 -0.85 -11.84
CA ASP A 66 -4.41 -0.28 -12.09
C ASP A 66 -5.53 -1.00 -11.32
N GLU A 67 -6.80 -0.63 -11.58
CA GLU A 67 -7.97 -1.21 -10.92
C GLU A 67 -8.15 -2.71 -11.14
N SER A 68 -7.53 -3.23 -12.20
CA SER A 68 -7.53 -4.64 -12.54
C SER A 68 -6.38 -5.40 -11.87
N LEU A 69 -5.54 -4.71 -11.08
CA LEU A 69 -4.28 -5.20 -10.54
C LEU A 69 -3.25 -5.54 -11.64
N GLU A 70 -3.42 -4.97 -12.83
CA GLU A 70 -2.49 -5.11 -13.95
C GLU A 70 -1.36 -4.09 -13.81
N THR A 71 -0.13 -4.53 -14.07
CA THR A 71 1.05 -3.67 -14.08
C THR A 71 1.16 -2.90 -15.40
N ASN A 72 2.21 -2.10 -15.57
CA ASN A 72 2.53 -1.48 -16.86
C ASN A 72 2.93 -2.49 -17.95
N ILE A 73 3.15 -3.77 -17.62
CA ILE A 73 3.41 -4.83 -18.58
C ILE A 73 2.08 -5.55 -18.86
N PRO A 74 1.53 -5.45 -20.09
CA PRO A 74 0.24 -6.05 -20.41
C PRO A 74 0.20 -7.56 -20.14
N GLY A 75 -0.86 -8.02 -19.47
CA GLY A 75 -1.02 -9.41 -19.06
C GLY A 75 -0.24 -9.84 -17.81
N VAL A 76 0.50 -8.91 -17.18
CA VAL A 76 1.19 -9.16 -15.91
C VAL A 76 0.43 -8.49 -14.78
N PHE A 77 -0.04 -9.29 -13.83
CA PHE A 77 -0.83 -8.88 -12.68
C PHE A 77 -0.06 -9.11 -11.39
N ALA A 78 -0.27 -8.26 -10.38
CA ALA A 78 0.38 -8.37 -9.08
C ALA A 78 -0.64 -8.35 -7.93
N CYS A 79 -0.43 -9.17 -6.91
CA CYS A 79 -1.30 -9.22 -5.73
C CYS A 79 -0.55 -9.77 -4.52
N GLY A 80 -1.06 -9.51 -3.31
CA GLY A 80 -0.46 -9.97 -2.06
C GLY A 80 0.79 -9.16 -1.68
N ASN A 81 1.66 -9.76 -0.86
CA ASN A 81 2.78 -9.04 -0.25
C ASN A 81 3.86 -8.55 -1.24
N VAL A 82 3.87 -9.06 -2.48
CA VAL A 82 4.74 -8.51 -3.55
C VAL A 82 4.26 -7.12 -4.01
N LEU A 83 2.94 -6.86 -3.91
CA LEU A 83 2.31 -5.59 -4.26
C LEU A 83 2.44 -4.56 -3.13
N HIS A 84 2.02 -4.95 -1.95
CA HIS A 84 2.14 -4.21 -0.70
C HIS A 84 1.90 -5.15 0.48
N VAL A 85 2.50 -4.86 1.63
CA VAL A 85 2.37 -5.75 2.80
C VAL A 85 0.96 -5.65 3.39
N HIS A 86 0.20 -6.74 3.33
CA HIS A 86 -1.11 -6.89 3.96
C HIS A 86 -1.00 -7.29 5.43
N ASP A 87 -1.95 -6.82 6.23
CA ASP A 87 -2.05 -7.19 7.65
C ASP A 87 -2.68 -8.57 7.85
N LEU A 88 -3.64 -8.94 7.00
CA LEU A 88 -4.47 -10.13 7.13
C LEU A 88 -4.43 -10.98 5.87
N VAL A 89 -4.39 -12.31 6.05
CA VAL A 89 -4.46 -13.30 4.97
C VAL A 89 -5.74 -13.19 4.14
N ASP A 90 -6.84 -12.72 4.76
CA ASP A 90 -8.11 -12.49 4.06
C ASP A 90 -7.98 -11.40 2.98
N TYR A 91 -7.15 -10.39 3.21
CA TYR A 91 -6.93 -9.32 2.24
C TYR A 91 -6.12 -9.81 1.06
N VAL A 92 -5.06 -10.56 1.34
CA VAL A 92 -4.24 -11.25 0.33
C VAL A 92 -5.11 -12.16 -0.53
N SER A 93 -5.97 -12.97 0.10
CA SER A 93 -6.79 -13.96 -0.61
C SER A 93 -7.82 -13.30 -1.52
N ARG A 94 -8.51 -12.24 -1.05
CA ARG A 94 -9.46 -11.49 -1.87
C ARG A 94 -8.79 -10.77 -3.03
N GLU A 95 -7.63 -10.15 -2.78
CA GLU A 95 -6.86 -9.46 -3.83
C GLU A 95 -6.33 -10.44 -4.89
N ALA A 96 -5.85 -11.60 -4.47
CA ALA A 96 -5.40 -12.66 -5.39
C ALA A 96 -6.54 -13.23 -6.24
N MET A 97 -7.73 -13.39 -5.66
CA MET A 97 -8.92 -13.80 -6.41
C MET A 97 -9.25 -12.79 -7.51
N THR A 98 -9.28 -11.49 -7.18
CA THR A 98 -9.50 -10.42 -8.16
C THR A 98 -8.42 -10.39 -9.25
N ALA A 99 -7.14 -10.52 -8.89
CA ALA A 99 -6.06 -10.59 -9.88
C ALA A 99 -6.21 -11.79 -10.82
N GLY A 100 -6.60 -12.96 -10.30
CA GLY A 100 -6.86 -14.15 -11.11
C GLY A 100 -8.04 -14.00 -12.07
N GLU A 101 -9.15 -13.41 -11.60
CA GLU A 101 -10.33 -13.11 -12.43
C GLU A 101 -9.97 -12.14 -13.56
N ASN A 102 -9.20 -11.09 -13.26
CA ASN A 102 -8.77 -10.11 -14.24
C ASN A 102 -7.76 -10.69 -15.24
N ALA A 103 -6.83 -11.53 -14.81
CA ALA A 103 -5.94 -12.26 -15.71
C ALA A 103 -6.71 -13.15 -16.69
N ALA A 104 -7.77 -13.83 -16.22
CA ALA A 104 -8.65 -14.61 -17.07
C ALA A 104 -9.44 -13.75 -18.06
N ALA A 105 -9.96 -12.59 -17.62
CA ALA A 105 -10.66 -11.63 -18.47
C ALA A 105 -9.73 -11.03 -19.56
N TYR A 106 -8.48 -10.74 -19.21
CA TYR A 106 -7.46 -10.30 -20.16
C TYR A 106 -7.21 -11.34 -21.26
N MET A 107 -7.05 -12.62 -20.90
CA MET A 107 -6.87 -13.70 -21.89
C MET A 107 -8.07 -13.86 -22.84
N LYS A 108 -9.27 -13.46 -22.42
CA LYS A 108 -10.48 -13.45 -23.27
C LYS A 108 -10.63 -12.16 -24.10
N GLY A 109 -9.75 -11.17 -23.92
CA GLY A 109 -9.85 -9.87 -24.58
C GLY A 109 -10.96 -8.97 -24.04
N GLU A 110 -11.40 -9.21 -22.79
CA GLU A 110 -12.46 -8.47 -22.11
C GLU A 110 -11.91 -7.20 -21.42
N LEU A 111 -10.62 -7.16 -21.09
CA LEU A 111 -9.93 -5.99 -20.52
C LEU A 111 -9.22 -5.18 -21.63
N LYS A 112 -10.01 -4.42 -22.40
CA LYS A 112 -9.46 -3.51 -23.41
C LYS A 112 -9.06 -2.18 -22.78
N HIS A 113 -7.84 -1.74 -23.06
CA HIS A 113 -7.35 -0.40 -22.72
C HIS A 113 -7.83 0.61 -23.77
N ASP A 114 -8.58 1.61 -23.34
CA ASP A 114 -8.96 2.76 -24.21
C ASP A 114 -8.04 3.98 -24.00
N GLY A 115 -7.07 3.87 -23.08
CA GLY A 115 -6.08 4.89 -22.76
C GLY A 115 -6.52 5.89 -21.67
N LYS A 116 -7.74 5.76 -21.13
CA LYS A 116 -8.19 6.61 -20.04
C LYS A 116 -7.75 6.04 -18.69
N GLN A 117 -6.89 6.78 -17.98
CA GLN A 117 -6.48 6.44 -16.63
C GLN A 117 -6.68 7.65 -15.72
N ILE A 118 -7.39 7.44 -14.62
CA ILE A 118 -7.58 8.43 -13.56
C ILE A 118 -6.63 8.05 -12.41
N GLU A 119 -5.76 8.99 -12.04
CA GLU A 119 -4.83 8.77 -10.92
C GLU A 119 -5.58 8.75 -9.58
N ILE A 120 -5.30 7.76 -8.74
CA ILE A 120 -5.72 7.74 -7.34
C ILE A 120 -4.57 8.29 -6.50
N LYS A 121 -4.58 9.59 -6.30
CA LYS A 121 -3.50 10.32 -5.68
C LYS A 121 -3.58 10.27 -4.15
N PRO A 122 -2.60 9.66 -3.45
CA PRO A 122 -2.46 9.85 -2.03
C PRO A 122 -2.09 11.32 -1.75
N ASP A 123 -2.74 11.93 -0.77
CA ASP A 123 -2.42 13.28 -0.30
C ASP A 123 -2.49 13.33 1.22
N TYR A 124 -2.04 14.44 1.81
CA TYR A 124 -1.86 14.72 3.25
C TYR A 124 -2.20 13.55 4.19
N GLY A 125 -1.15 12.94 4.76
CA GLY A 125 -1.29 11.86 5.72
C GLY A 125 -1.55 10.47 5.10
N VAL A 126 -1.94 10.37 3.84
CA VAL A 126 -1.99 9.10 3.10
C VAL A 126 -0.61 8.81 2.50
N ARG A 127 -0.07 7.63 2.77
CA ARG A 127 1.29 7.24 2.37
C ARG A 127 1.35 6.74 0.93
N TYR A 128 0.38 5.92 0.52
CA TYR A 128 0.25 5.35 -0.83
C TYR A 128 -1.17 4.82 -1.03
N THR A 129 -1.57 4.51 -2.26
CA THR A 129 -2.84 3.87 -2.61
C THR A 129 -2.58 2.66 -3.51
N VAL A 130 -3.38 1.61 -3.32
CA VAL A 130 -3.44 0.44 -4.20
C VAL A 130 -4.92 0.19 -4.54
N PRO A 131 -5.30 0.24 -5.83
CA PRO A 131 -4.47 0.56 -6.98
C PRO A 131 -4.05 2.05 -7.04
N SER A 132 -3.11 2.38 -7.94
CA SER A 132 -2.63 3.76 -8.15
C SER A 132 -3.37 4.47 -9.28
N PHE A 133 -3.98 3.71 -10.19
CA PHE A 133 -4.77 4.21 -11.30
C PHE A 133 -6.09 3.46 -11.39
N LEU A 134 -7.08 4.07 -12.03
CA LEU A 134 -8.29 3.38 -12.41
C LEU A 134 -8.78 3.81 -13.79
N ASP A 135 -9.30 2.84 -14.53
CA ASP A 135 -10.15 3.05 -15.69
C ASP A 135 -11.61 2.70 -15.30
N PRO A 136 -12.55 3.68 -15.29
CA PRO A 136 -13.95 3.42 -14.98
C PRO A 136 -14.62 2.41 -15.92
N HIS A 137 -14.13 2.25 -17.15
CA HIS A 137 -14.70 1.30 -18.10
C HIS A 137 -14.34 -0.15 -17.72
N ARG A 138 -13.13 -0.37 -17.21
CA ARG A 138 -12.59 -1.68 -16.81
C ARG A 138 -12.88 -2.06 -15.36
N MET A 139 -13.14 -1.09 -14.48
CA MET A 139 -13.49 -1.40 -13.09
C MET A 139 -14.81 -2.18 -12.98
N SER A 140 -14.88 -3.04 -11.96
CA SER A 140 -16.11 -3.65 -11.47
C SER A 140 -17.06 -2.60 -10.87
N GLU A 141 -18.27 -2.99 -10.46
CA GLU A 141 -19.24 -2.08 -9.84
C GLU A 141 -18.69 -1.36 -8.60
N GLU A 142 -17.78 -2.01 -7.88
CA GLU A 142 -17.13 -1.48 -6.69
C GLU A 142 -15.63 -1.80 -6.69
N LEU A 143 -14.80 -0.77 -6.66
CA LEU A 143 -13.35 -0.88 -6.49
C LEU A 143 -12.98 -0.62 -5.04
N THR A 144 -12.29 -1.58 -4.41
CA THR A 144 -11.67 -1.38 -3.10
C THR A 144 -10.30 -0.74 -3.29
N VAL A 145 -10.10 0.44 -2.72
CA VAL A 145 -8.79 1.10 -2.67
C VAL A 145 -8.24 0.94 -1.27
N ARG A 146 -7.07 0.33 -1.18
CA ARG A 146 -6.34 0.12 0.07
C ARG A 146 -5.23 1.15 0.20
N PHE A 147 -4.96 1.59 1.42
CA PHE A 147 -3.88 2.52 1.70
C PHE A 147 -3.37 2.37 3.14
N ARG A 148 -2.25 3.03 3.42
CA ARG A 148 -1.77 3.25 4.79
C ARG A 148 -1.57 4.73 5.03
N VAL A 149 -1.61 5.11 6.30
CA VAL A 149 -1.31 6.46 6.74
C VAL A 149 0.17 6.64 7.03
N SER A 150 0.70 7.85 6.90
CA SER A 150 2.13 8.15 7.09
C SER A 150 2.57 8.17 8.55
N GLU A 151 1.65 8.53 9.45
CA GLU A 151 1.86 8.66 10.89
C GLU A 151 0.55 8.37 11.64
N SER A 152 0.58 8.42 12.97
CA SER A 152 -0.62 8.21 13.77
C SER A 152 -1.47 9.49 13.80
N PHE A 153 -2.74 9.36 13.42
CA PHE A 153 -3.72 10.44 13.45
C PHE A 153 -4.83 10.16 14.46
N SER A 154 -5.33 11.19 15.13
CA SER A 154 -6.47 11.09 16.05
C SER A 154 -7.48 12.21 15.80
N GLN A 155 -8.77 11.91 15.88
CA GLN A 155 -9.87 12.87 15.65
C GLN A 155 -9.74 13.59 14.29
N VAL A 156 -9.71 12.77 13.22
CA VAL A 156 -9.54 13.23 11.85
C VAL A 156 -10.71 12.79 10.97
N LYS A 157 -10.79 13.35 9.77
CA LYS A 157 -11.67 12.92 8.68
C LYS A 157 -10.82 12.31 7.58
N LEU A 158 -11.24 11.13 7.12
CA LEU A 158 -10.78 10.57 5.85
C LEU A 158 -11.64 11.15 4.73
N CYS A 159 -11.00 11.95 3.87
CA CYS A 159 -11.65 12.70 2.80
C CYS A 159 -11.30 12.10 1.44
N VAL A 160 -12.32 11.93 0.59
CA VAL A 160 -12.19 11.51 -0.80
C VAL A 160 -12.68 12.65 -1.68
N TYR A 161 -11.80 13.12 -2.55
CA TYR A 161 -12.06 14.20 -3.49
C TYR A 161 -12.02 13.69 -4.92
N TYR A 162 -12.91 14.21 -5.75
CA TYR A 162 -12.82 14.12 -7.20
C TYR A 162 -12.36 15.48 -7.70
N ASP A 163 -11.13 15.53 -8.22
CA ASP A 163 -10.39 16.77 -8.42
C ASP A 163 -10.37 17.61 -7.13
N ASP A 164 -11.07 18.75 -7.11
CA ASP A 164 -11.14 19.66 -5.96
C ASP A 164 -12.47 19.53 -5.16
N VAL A 165 -13.37 18.64 -5.58
CA VAL A 165 -14.71 18.50 -4.98
C VAL A 165 -14.71 17.39 -3.93
N LEU A 166 -15.07 17.72 -2.68
CA LEU A 166 -15.23 16.74 -1.61
C LEU A 166 -16.45 15.84 -1.88
N ILE A 167 -16.21 14.55 -2.09
CA ILE A 167 -17.26 13.56 -2.35
C ILE A 167 -17.69 12.87 -1.06
N LYS A 168 -16.73 12.55 -0.20
CA LYS A 168 -16.99 11.82 1.03
C LYS A 168 -16.02 12.21 2.12
N ALA A 169 -16.54 12.47 3.31
CA ALA A 169 -15.75 12.65 4.53
C ALA A 169 -16.23 11.65 5.60
N THR A 170 -15.32 10.82 6.09
CA THR A 170 -15.63 9.81 7.12
C THR A 170 -14.84 10.12 8.38
N LYS A 171 -15.51 10.30 9.52
CA LYS A 171 -14.84 10.54 10.80
C LYS A 171 -14.08 9.30 11.26
N LYS A 172 -12.86 9.50 11.73
CA LYS A 172 -11.96 8.46 12.24
C LYS A 172 -11.41 8.90 13.59
N ARG A 173 -11.57 8.04 14.60
CA ARG A 173 -11.08 8.32 15.95
C ARG A 173 -9.56 8.19 16.03
N ILE A 174 -9.02 7.13 15.45
CA ILE A 174 -7.59 6.80 15.37
C ILE A 174 -7.34 6.22 13.97
N MET A 175 -6.20 6.54 13.37
CA MET A 175 -5.63 5.86 12.21
C MET A 175 -4.14 5.69 12.48
N ALA A 176 -3.61 4.48 12.31
CA ALA A 176 -2.21 4.16 12.62
C ALA A 176 -1.49 3.61 11.38
N PRO A 177 -0.19 3.89 11.17
CA PRO A 177 0.55 3.39 10.00
C PRO A 177 0.59 1.86 9.88
N GLY A 178 0.55 1.18 11.03
CA GLY A 178 0.53 -0.28 11.12
C GLY A 178 -0.80 -0.91 10.69
N GLU A 179 -1.86 -0.13 10.48
CA GLU A 179 -3.18 -0.62 10.08
C GLU A 179 -3.49 -0.22 8.62
N MET A 180 -3.94 -1.20 7.85
CA MET A 180 -4.42 -1.02 6.49
C MET A 180 -5.84 -0.43 6.50
N GLU A 181 -6.02 0.62 5.71
CA GLU A 181 -7.29 1.31 5.54
C GLU A 181 -7.88 1.01 4.16
N GLU A 182 -9.22 0.98 4.08
CA GLU A 182 -9.94 0.72 2.84
C GLU A 182 -11.01 1.80 2.59
N ILE A 183 -11.10 2.27 1.34
CA ILE A 183 -12.30 2.93 0.83
C ILE A 183 -12.88 2.14 -0.35
N LYS A 184 -14.15 2.39 -0.64
CA LYS A 184 -14.86 1.81 -1.77
C LYS A 184 -15.27 2.92 -2.73
N LEU A 185 -14.82 2.81 -3.97
CA LEU A 185 -15.23 3.67 -5.08
C LEU A 185 -16.28 2.92 -5.90
N LYS A 186 -17.39 3.58 -6.22
CA LYS A 186 -18.49 2.99 -6.98
C LYS A 186 -18.49 3.48 -8.41
N LYS A 187 -18.61 2.55 -9.37
CA LYS A 187 -18.69 2.87 -10.80
C LYS A 187 -19.80 3.87 -11.10
N ALA A 188 -20.99 3.67 -10.50
CA ALA A 188 -22.13 4.57 -10.67
C ALA A 188 -21.90 6.01 -10.15
N GLU A 189 -20.99 6.21 -9.19
CA GLU A 189 -20.63 7.56 -8.73
C GLU A 189 -19.61 8.20 -9.66
N LEU A 190 -18.60 7.45 -10.10
CA LEU A 190 -17.57 7.90 -11.04
C LEU A 190 -18.16 8.27 -12.41
N SER A 191 -19.14 7.52 -12.90
CA SER A 191 -19.82 7.79 -14.18
C SER A 191 -20.53 9.14 -14.24
N LYS A 192 -20.74 9.82 -13.10
CA LYS A 192 -21.30 11.19 -13.04
C LYS A 192 -20.26 12.26 -13.40
N TYR A 193 -18.98 11.91 -13.46
CA TYR A 193 -17.85 12.81 -13.68
C TYR A 193 -17.08 12.40 -14.94
N HIS A 194 -17.50 12.92 -16.10
CA HIS A 194 -16.95 12.48 -17.39
C HIS A 194 -15.50 12.94 -17.65
N ASP A 195 -15.09 14.07 -17.08
CA ASP A 195 -13.76 14.67 -17.27
C ASP A 195 -12.88 14.62 -16.00
N LEU A 196 -13.17 13.67 -15.10
CA LEU A 196 -12.43 13.47 -13.86
C LEU A 196 -10.94 13.21 -14.16
N LYS A 197 -10.05 14.03 -13.58
CA LYS A 197 -8.60 13.92 -13.81
C LYS A 197 -7.92 13.10 -12.73
N GLN A 198 -8.33 13.30 -11.48
CA GLN A 198 -7.74 12.60 -10.33
C GLN A 198 -8.77 12.34 -9.23
N ILE A 199 -8.53 11.28 -8.46
CA ILE A 199 -9.18 11.03 -7.18
C ILE A 199 -8.14 11.23 -6.09
N ARG A 200 -8.38 12.16 -5.18
CA ARG A 200 -7.45 12.47 -4.10
C ARG A 200 -7.98 11.93 -2.78
N ILE A 201 -7.15 11.17 -2.06
CA ILE A 201 -7.48 10.64 -0.74
C ILE A 201 -6.59 11.35 0.27
N ALA A 202 -7.19 12.02 1.25
CA ALA A 202 -6.49 12.84 2.23
C ALA A 202 -7.04 12.64 3.64
N ILE A 203 -6.21 12.95 4.64
CA ILE A 203 -6.59 12.98 6.05
C ILE A 203 -6.68 14.44 6.48
N GLU A 204 -7.79 14.85 7.08
CA GLU A 204 -7.97 16.24 7.52
C GLU A 204 -8.33 16.29 9.00
N ARG A 205 -7.80 17.29 9.72
CA ARG A 205 -8.15 17.47 11.14
C ARG A 205 -9.59 17.95 11.27
N GLU A 206 -10.28 17.52 12.32
CA GLU A 206 -11.58 18.09 12.64
C GLU A 206 -11.43 19.57 13.00
N GLY A 207 -11.90 20.47 12.11
CA GLY A 207 -12.03 21.91 12.42
C GLY A 207 -11.10 22.87 11.68
N ALA A 208 -10.56 22.50 10.51
CA ALA A 208 -9.96 23.45 9.56
C ALA A 208 -11.03 24.06 8.65
#